data_AF-A0A4U5MRA2-F1
#
_entry.id   AF-A0A4U5MRA2-F1
#
_cell.length_a   1.000
_cell.length_b   1.000
_cell.length_c   1.000
_cell.angle_alpha   90.00
_cell.angle_beta   90.00
_cell.angle_gamma   90.00
#
_symmetry.space_group_name_H-M   'P 1'
#
loop_
_entity.id
_entity.type
_entity.pdbx_description
1 polymer ?
#
loop_
_entity_poly.entity_id
_entity_poly.type
_entity_poly.pdbx_seq_one_letter_code
_entity_poly.pdbx_strand_id
1 'polypeptide(L)'
;MYTSSLAVSAMPVFVYQEERLFACFMHFLPQREHRSPNSITKSLREELLLFQTDIKPHDKIQEVIARYLEEAKHLICDHDAVYYQMRENNNPVIELAEEFCYDDLWSLIVTHLPKLAFESKKDVGLIFVNLLERKIGSRSPMAEYLIERPEILVALIKGYESPDHETALVCGQMLRECVRFEMLVKYVLYSRHFFSFFEYVNSPCFEVQSDALNTFRQYLTVYKPLVARFLYEHYIEFFDCYTELIKSENYITRRQSLKLLGDLLLDSHNQDTTDKYIESAEHLRDIIHVLKDHSHIIELEAFNVLKLKIDFRFS
;
A
#
# COMPACT_ATOMS: atom_id res chain seq x y z
N MET A 1 -15.87 4.51 40.32
CA MET A 1 -16.46 5.68 39.64
C MET A 1 -15.33 6.31 38.84
N TYR A 2 -15.21 5.97 37.55
CA TYR A 2 -15.62 6.83 36.41
C TYR A 2 -14.82 8.15 36.46
N THR A 3 -13.88 8.48 35.56
CA THR A 3 -13.87 8.42 34.08
C THR A 3 -12.47 8.90 33.62
N SER A 4 -11.77 8.18 32.72
CA SER A 4 -11.53 8.50 31.28
C SER A 4 -10.79 9.83 31.01
N SER A 5 -9.93 10.03 30.01
CA SER A 5 -9.33 9.30 28.89
C SER A 5 -8.54 10.37 28.09
N LEU A 6 -7.77 9.93 27.09
CA LEU A 6 -7.21 10.72 25.96
C LEU A 6 -5.81 11.31 26.19
N ALA A 7 -4.82 10.43 26.33
CA ALA A 7 -3.53 10.64 25.67
C ALA A 7 -3.59 9.93 24.32
N VAL A 8 -4.19 10.59 23.32
CA VAL A 8 -4.11 10.14 21.92
C VAL A 8 -2.67 10.29 21.49
N SER A 9 -2.04 9.14 21.25
CA SER A 9 -0.77 8.99 20.55
C SER A 9 -0.91 9.58 19.15
N ALA A 10 -0.61 10.87 19.03
CA ALA A 10 -0.32 11.51 17.76
C ALA A 10 1.17 11.32 17.48
N MET A 11 1.52 10.37 16.60
CA MET A 11 2.61 10.45 15.60
C MET A 11 2.95 9.07 14.99
N PRO A 12 3.45 8.97 13.74
CA PRO A 12 3.76 10.06 12.82
C PRO A 12 3.14 9.90 11.40
N VAL A 13 2.33 10.89 11.02
CA VAL A 13 2.18 11.34 9.61
C VAL A 13 3.44 12.12 9.16
N PHE A 14 4.44 12.24 10.04
CA PHE A 14 5.63 13.07 9.87
C PHE A 14 6.67 12.55 8.86
N VAL A 15 6.63 11.28 8.43
CA VAL A 15 7.58 10.79 7.42
C VAL A 15 7.21 11.25 6.00
N TYR A 16 5.94 11.55 5.74
CA TYR A 16 5.48 12.07 4.43
C TYR A 16 5.65 13.59 4.26
N GLN A 17 6.15 14.30 5.29
CA GLN A 17 6.31 15.75 5.23
C GLN A 17 7.67 16.20 4.71
N GLU A 18 8.73 15.38 4.80
CA GLU A 18 10.07 15.81 4.38
C GLU A 18 10.21 15.89 2.85
N GLU A 19 9.54 15.03 2.08
CA GLU A 19 9.51 15.15 0.60
C GLU A 19 8.61 16.32 0.12
N ARG A 20 7.57 16.68 0.90
CA ARG A 20 6.67 17.81 0.56
C ARG A 20 7.36 19.17 0.67
N LEU A 21 8.42 19.30 1.47
CA LEU A 21 9.15 20.57 1.62
C LEU A 21 10.02 20.93 0.42
N PHE A 22 10.37 19.96 -0.44
CA PHE A 22 11.08 20.26 -1.69
C PHE A 22 10.19 20.92 -2.76
N ALA A 23 8.88 20.69 -2.72
CA ALA A 23 7.92 21.30 -3.67
C ALA A 23 7.72 22.81 -3.44
N CYS A 24 7.98 23.32 -2.23
CA CYS A 24 7.78 24.74 -1.91
C CYS A 24 8.88 25.68 -2.43
N PHE A 25 10.02 25.18 -2.91
CA PHE A 25 11.11 26.04 -3.40
C PHE A 25 11.00 26.42 -4.89
N MET A 26 9.96 25.98 -5.59
CA MET A 26 9.86 26.11 -7.06
C MET A 26 9.02 27.29 -7.56
N HIS A 27 8.70 28.27 -6.70
CA HIS A 27 7.91 29.45 -7.10
C HIS A 27 8.65 30.44 -8.04
N PHE A 28 9.81 30.06 -8.58
CA PHE A 28 10.68 30.89 -9.42
C PHE A 28 11.25 30.18 -10.66
N LEU A 29 10.64 29.07 -11.11
CA LEU A 29 10.96 28.51 -12.43
C LEU A 29 9.96 28.98 -13.50
N PRO A 30 10.41 29.17 -14.76
CA PRO A 30 9.51 29.45 -15.86
C PRO A 30 8.51 28.29 -16.03
N GLN A 31 7.22 28.64 -16.13
CA GLN A 31 6.13 27.71 -16.41
C GLN A 31 6.44 26.99 -17.73
N ARG A 32 6.52 25.66 -17.69
CA ARG A 32 6.76 24.85 -18.88
C ARG A 32 5.49 24.80 -19.72
N GLU A 33 5.61 24.86 -21.03
CA GLU A 33 4.49 24.52 -21.90
C GLU A 33 4.30 23.01 -21.87
N HIS A 34 3.15 22.55 -21.40
CA HIS A 34 2.79 21.14 -21.38
C HIS A 34 1.87 20.79 -22.56
N ARG A 35 2.03 19.58 -23.08
CA ARG A 35 1.02 18.99 -23.97
C ARG A 35 -0.28 18.78 -23.21
N SER A 36 -1.40 18.74 -23.93
CA SER A 36 -2.68 18.41 -23.31
C SER A 36 -2.65 17.00 -22.71
N PRO A 37 -3.34 16.75 -21.57
CA PRO A 37 -3.41 15.43 -20.95
C PRO A 37 -3.79 14.32 -21.93
N ASN A 38 -4.81 14.54 -22.75
CA ASN A 38 -5.25 13.59 -23.79
C ASN A 38 -4.17 13.27 -24.84
N SER A 39 -3.32 14.24 -25.20
CA SER A 39 -2.20 13.99 -26.12
C SER A 39 -1.12 13.11 -25.49
N ILE A 40 -0.87 13.29 -24.20
CA ILE A 40 0.12 12.49 -23.44
C ILE A 40 -0.40 11.06 -23.30
N THR A 41 -1.65 10.88 -22.85
CA THR A 41 -2.22 9.54 -22.59
C THR A 41 -2.34 8.69 -23.85
N LYS A 42 -2.84 9.26 -24.95
CA LYS A 42 -2.94 8.53 -26.23
C LYS A 42 -1.59 8.07 -26.74
N SER A 43 -0.60 8.96 -26.73
CA SER A 43 0.75 8.64 -27.21
C SER A 43 1.44 7.59 -26.33
N LEU A 44 1.28 7.71 -25.00
CA LEU A 44 1.79 6.72 -24.05
C LEU A 44 1.13 5.35 -24.27
N ARG A 45 -0.18 5.32 -24.48
CA ARG A 45 -0.93 4.09 -24.74
C ARG A 45 -0.45 3.38 -26.00
N GLU A 46 -0.30 4.12 -27.10
CA GLU A 46 0.20 3.56 -28.36
C GLU A 46 1.55 2.88 -28.18
N GLU A 47 2.49 3.53 -27.48
CA GLU A 47 3.83 2.98 -27.25
C GLU A 47 3.82 1.80 -26.26
N LEU A 48 2.95 1.81 -25.23
CA LEU A 48 2.74 0.65 -24.34
C LEU A 48 2.16 -0.56 -25.07
N LEU A 49 1.35 -0.36 -26.11
CA LEU A 49 0.85 -1.47 -26.94
C LEU A 49 1.95 -2.05 -27.83
N LEU A 50 2.91 -1.22 -28.27
CA LEU A 50 4.05 -1.70 -29.06
C LEU A 50 4.98 -2.62 -28.26
N PHE A 51 4.99 -2.53 -26.92
CA PHE A 51 5.71 -3.46 -26.04
C PHE A 51 5.30 -4.93 -26.18
N GLN A 52 4.14 -5.20 -26.78
CA GLN A 52 3.64 -6.55 -27.07
C GLN A 52 4.02 -7.04 -28.47
N THR A 53 4.75 -6.23 -29.24
CA THR A 53 5.05 -6.47 -30.66
C THR A 53 6.54 -6.37 -30.94
N ASP A 54 7.01 -7.04 -31.99
CA ASP A 54 8.40 -6.94 -32.47
C ASP A 54 8.61 -5.84 -33.52
N ILE A 55 7.68 -4.88 -33.63
CA ILE A 55 7.68 -3.85 -34.68
C ILE A 55 8.82 -2.84 -34.49
N LYS A 56 9.13 -2.50 -33.23
CA LYS A 56 10.19 -1.54 -32.86
C LYS A 56 11.14 -2.18 -31.83
N PRO A 57 12.43 -1.83 -31.84
CA PRO A 57 13.36 -2.25 -30.79
C PRO A 57 12.90 -1.78 -29.40
N HIS A 58 12.92 -2.66 -28.39
CA HIS A 58 12.45 -2.36 -27.04
C HIS A 58 13.10 -1.13 -26.41
N ASP A 59 14.40 -0.90 -26.62
CA ASP A 59 15.10 0.26 -26.06
C ASP A 59 14.51 1.58 -26.56
N LYS A 60 14.10 1.64 -27.84
CA LYS A 60 13.46 2.83 -28.41
C LYS A 60 12.06 3.04 -27.86
N ILE A 61 11.32 1.96 -27.61
CA ILE A 61 9.99 2.04 -27.00
C ILE A 61 10.13 2.55 -25.56
N GLN A 62 11.10 2.01 -24.79
CA GLN A 62 11.39 2.47 -23.43
C GLN A 62 11.73 3.96 -23.36
N GLU A 63 12.59 4.45 -24.26
CA GLU A 63 12.96 5.87 -24.32
C GLU A 63 11.74 6.77 -24.54
N VAL A 64 10.84 6.37 -25.44
CA VAL A 64 9.63 7.14 -25.72
C VAL A 64 8.65 7.10 -24.56
N ILE A 65 8.45 5.94 -23.93
CA ILE A 65 7.62 5.82 -22.73
C ILE A 65 8.17 6.67 -21.59
N ALA A 66 9.48 6.60 -21.33
CA ALA A 66 10.12 7.37 -20.28
C ALA A 66 9.86 8.87 -20.46
N ARG A 67 9.97 9.38 -21.69
CA ARG A 67 9.67 10.78 -22.00
C ARG A 67 8.21 11.14 -21.71
N TYR A 68 7.23 10.30 -22.06
CA TYR A 68 5.82 10.61 -21.80
C TYR A 68 5.44 10.50 -20.33
N LEU A 69 6.04 9.57 -19.58
CA LEU A 69 5.91 9.51 -18.13
C LEU A 69 6.52 10.75 -17.47
N GLU A 70 7.68 11.19 -17.95
CA GLU A 70 8.33 12.40 -17.47
C GLU A 70 7.47 13.66 -17.77
N GLU A 71 6.88 13.76 -18.97
CA GLU A 71 5.94 14.84 -19.32
C GLU A 71 4.71 14.84 -18.38
N ALA A 72 4.13 13.67 -18.09
CA ALA A 72 3.02 13.53 -17.14
C ALA A 72 3.42 13.93 -15.71
N LYS A 73 4.60 13.50 -15.25
CA LYS A 73 5.16 13.87 -13.95
C LYS A 73 5.34 15.39 -13.84
N HIS A 74 5.96 16.03 -14.82
CA HIS A 74 6.15 17.48 -14.81
C HIS A 74 4.81 18.22 -14.81
N LEU A 75 3.82 17.77 -15.59
CA LEU A 75 2.48 18.34 -15.57
C LEU A 75 1.87 18.29 -14.16
N ILE A 76 2.01 17.15 -13.46
CA ILE A 76 1.54 17.02 -12.07
C ILE A 76 2.28 18.00 -11.17
N CYS A 77 3.61 17.97 -11.15
CA CYS A 77 4.43 18.78 -10.26
C CYS A 77 4.22 20.29 -10.45
N ASP A 78 4.14 20.76 -11.70
CA ASP A 78 3.97 22.18 -12.02
C ASP A 78 2.58 22.70 -11.63
N HIS A 79 1.58 21.82 -11.52
CA HIS A 79 0.21 22.16 -11.12
C HIS A 79 -0.14 21.72 -9.68
N ASP A 80 0.75 21.03 -8.97
CA ASP A 80 0.47 20.49 -7.63
C ASP A 80 0.33 21.60 -6.58
N ALA A 81 1.13 22.67 -6.71
CA ALA A 81 1.04 23.87 -5.87
C ALA A 81 -0.29 24.63 -6.03
N VAL A 82 -0.95 24.49 -7.19
CA VAL A 82 -2.17 25.22 -7.58
C VAL A 82 -3.43 24.44 -7.19
N TYR A 83 -3.34 23.12 -6.96
CA TYR A 83 -4.47 22.25 -6.66
C TYR A 83 -5.25 22.68 -5.40
N TYR A 84 -4.56 23.20 -4.38
CA TYR A 84 -5.22 23.70 -3.15
C TYR A 84 -5.73 25.15 -3.27
N GLN A 85 -5.53 25.81 -4.41
CA GLN A 85 -5.84 27.24 -4.59
C GLN A 85 -6.92 27.52 -5.64
N MET A 86 -7.17 26.63 -6.61
CA MET A 86 -8.10 26.89 -7.71
C MET A 86 -9.39 26.05 -7.66
N ARG A 87 -10.49 26.73 -8.00
CA ARG A 87 -11.82 26.13 -8.18
C ARG A 87 -11.81 25.13 -9.34
N GLU A 88 -12.57 24.06 -9.18
CA GLU A 88 -12.62 22.78 -9.90
C GLU A 88 -12.73 22.80 -11.44
N ASN A 89 -12.84 23.96 -12.10
CA ASN A 89 -13.07 24.02 -13.55
C ASN A 89 -11.75 24.28 -14.28
N ASN A 90 -11.18 23.23 -14.89
CA ASN A 90 -9.98 23.20 -15.74
C ASN A 90 -8.64 22.91 -15.01
N ASN A 91 -8.61 21.94 -14.10
CA ASN A 91 -7.35 21.44 -13.58
C ASN A 91 -6.79 20.33 -14.51
N PRO A 92 -5.65 20.53 -15.18
CA PRO A 92 -5.10 19.55 -16.11
C PRO A 92 -4.68 18.24 -15.44
N VAL A 93 -4.44 18.22 -14.12
CA VAL A 93 -4.15 17.00 -13.37
C VAL A 93 -5.39 16.13 -13.16
N ILE A 94 -6.57 16.77 -12.99
CA ILE A 94 -7.85 16.05 -12.91
C ILE A 94 -8.16 15.45 -14.29
N GLU A 95 -8.02 16.24 -15.35
CA GLU A 95 -8.18 15.75 -16.73
C GLU A 95 -7.21 14.60 -17.04
N LEU A 96 -5.95 14.69 -16.58
CA LEU A 96 -4.99 13.60 -16.70
C LEU A 96 -5.45 12.33 -15.97
N ALA A 97 -6.00 12.45 -14.76
CA ALA A 97 -6.54 11.30 -14.02
C ALA A 97 -7.71 10.64 -14.77
N GLU A 98 -8.64 11.44 -15.31
CA GLU A 98 -9.78 10.95 -16.08
C GLU A 98 -9.32 10.24 -17.37
N GLU A 99 -8.38 10.83 -18.11
CA GLU A 99 -7.83 10.27 -19.34
C GLU A 99 -7.07 8.96 -19.09
N PHE A 100 -6.27 8.87 -18.01
CA PHE A 100 -5.62 7.60 -17.62
C PHE A 100 -6.62 6.47 -17.35
N CYS A 101 -7.76 6.79 -16.73
CA CYS A 101 -8.82 5.83 -16.48
C CYS A 101 -9.58 5.47 -17.78
N TYR A 102 -9.90 6.47 -18.60
CA TYR A 102 -10.63 6.30 -19.85
C TYR A 102 -9.89 5.43 -20.87
N ASP A 103 -8.58 5.64 -21.01
CA ASP A 103 -7.73 4.91 -21.95
C ASP A 103 -7.23 3.54 -21.42
N ASP A 104 -7.65 3.16 -20.21
CA ASP A 104 -7.23 1.93 -19.50
C ASP A 104 -5.70 1.81 -19.36
N LEU A 105 -5.02 2.95 -19.16
CA LEU A 105 -3.56 3.01 -19.13
C LEU A 105 -2.97 2.23 -17.97
N TRP A 106 -3.62 2.23 -16.80
CA TRP A 106 -3.12 1.54 -15.62
C TRP A 106 -3.02 0.03 -15.79
N SER A 107 -3.98 -0.56 -16.51
CA SER A 107 -3.93 -1.98 -16.89
C SER A 107 -2.67 -2.31 -17.69
N LEU A 108 -2.33 -1.48 -18.68
CA LEU A 108 -1.13 -1.63 -19.50
C LEU A 108 0.16 -1.35 -18.72
N ILE A 109 0.19 -0.26 -17.96
CA ILE A 109 1.37 0.17 -17.20
C ILE A 109 1.73 -0.89 -16.16
N VAL A 110 0.78 -1.35 -15.34
CA VAL A 110 1.05 -2.34 -14.29
C VAL A 110 1.49 -3.68 -14.90
N THR A 111 0.89 -4.08 -16.03
CA THR A 111 1.29 -5.31 -16.75
C THR A 111 2.73 -5.25 -17.25
N HIS A 112 3.17 -4.10 -17.76
CA HIS A 112 4.53 -3.94 -18.30
C HIS A 112 5.53 -3.35 -17.31
N LEU A 113 5.10 -3.03 -16.08
CA LEU A 113 5.92 -2.39 -15.05
C LEU A 113 7.30 -3.07 -14.87
N PRO A 114 7.42 -4.41 -14.77
CA PRO A 114 8.72 -5.06 -14.62
C PRO A 114 9.71 -4.77 -15.76
N LYS A 115 9.18 -4.53 -16.97
CA LYS A 115 9.96 -4.26 -18.19
C LYS A 115 10.37 -2.79 -18.34
N LEU A 116 9.83 -1.88 -17.53
CA LEU A 116 10.19 -0.48 -17.60
C LEU A 116 11.58 -0.22 -17.01
N ALA A 117 12.24 0.84 -17.48
CA ALA A 117 13.49 1.31 -16.90
C ALA A 117 13.26 1.76 -15.44
N PHE A 118 14.33 1.72 -14.64
CA PHE A 118 14.31 2.07 -13.22
C PHE A 118 13.64 3.42 -12.93
N GLU A 119 14.03 4.47 -13.66
CA GLU A 119 13.45 5.81 -13.49
C GLU A 119 11.97 5.86 -13.89
N SER A 120 11.59 5.16 -14.97
CA SER A 120 10.20 5.08 -15.40
C SER A 120 9.30 4.37 -14.38
N LYS A 121 9.82 3.39 -13.63
CA LYS A 121 9.08 2.74 -12.54
C LYS A 121 8.78 3.74 -11.42
N LYS A 122 9.77 4.56 -11.04
CA LYS A 122 9.59 5.62 -10.03
C LYS A 122 8.56 6.66 -10.48
N ASP A 123 8.64 7.07 -11.74
CA ASP A 123 7.67 8.01 -12.32
C ASP A 123 6.26 7.42 -12.29
N VAL A 124 6.09 6.14 -12.62
CA VAL A 124 4.80 5.45 -12.50
C VAL A 124 4.26 5.49 -11.07
N GLY A 125 5.08 5.17 -10.07
CA GLY A 125 4.68 5.23 -8.66
C GLY A 125 4.21 6.62 -8.25
N LEU A 126 4.98 7.67 -8.61
CA LEU A 126 4.64 9.05 -8.33
C LEU A 126 3.34 9.48 -9.02
N ILE A 127 3.19 9.18 -10.32
CA ILE A 127 1.99 9.52 -11.09
C ILE A 127 0.78 8.82 -10.49
N PHE A 128 0.87 7.51 -10.20
CA PHE A 128 -0.25 6.75 -9.64
C PHE A 128 -0.73 7.34 -8.33
N VAL A 129 0.20 7.59 -7.41
CA VAL A 129 -0.11 8.18 -6.10
C VAL A 129 -0.82 9.52 -6.28
N ASN A 130 -0.24 10.40 -7.10
CA ASN A 130 -0.79 11.74 -7.32
C ASN A 130 -2.14 11.75 -8.02
N LEU A 131 -2.38 10.87 -8.99
CA LEU A 131 -3.65 10.81 -9.71
C LEU A 131 -4.75 10.16 -8.87
N LEU A 132 -4.41 9.17 -8.04
CA LEU A 132 -5.36 8.52 -7.13
C LEU A 132 -5.94 9.50 -6.09
N GLU A 133 -5.15 10.49 -5.66
CA GLU A 133 -5.60 11.52 -4.73
C GLU A 133 -6.64 12.50 -5.31
N ARG A 134 -6.76 12.60 -6.63
CA ARG A 134 -7.58 13.64 -7.28
C ARG A 134 -9.06 13.33 -7.14
N LYS A 135 -9.83 14.38 -6.85
CA LYS A 135 -11.28 14.30 -6.63
C LYS A 135 -12.03 15.26 -7.54
N ILE A 136 -13.26 14.87 -7.89
CA ILE A 136 -14.25 15.70 -8.58
C ILE A 136 -15.46 15.78 -7.66
N GLY A 137 -15.62 16.91 -6.97
CA GLY A 137 -16.53 17.00 -5.83
C GLY A 137 -16.18 15.97 -4.75
N SER A 138 -17.11 15.06 -4.46
CA SER A 138 -16.90 13.99 -3.48
C SER A 138 -16.35 12.69 -4.06
N ARG A 139 -16.31 12.56 -5.40
CA ARG A 139 -15.90 11.33 -6.10
C ARG A 139 -14.40 11.28 -6.32
N SER A 140 -13.85 10.07 -6.34
CA SER A 140 -12.47 9.81 -6.76
C SER A 140 -12.51 8.93 -8.02
N PRO A 141 -12.28 9.53 -9.21
CA PRO A 141 -12.40 8.81 -10.48
C PRO A 141 -11.53 7.55 -10.52
N MET A 142 -10.28 7.65 -10.07
CA MET A 142 -9.32 6.56 -10.11
C MET A 142 -9.64 5.46 -9.09
N ALA A 143 -10.13 5.80 -7.89
CA ALA A 143 -10.54 4.78 -6.92
C ALA A 143 -11.76 3.98 -7.44
N GLU A 144 -12.73 4.65 -8.06
CA GLU A 144 -13.89 4.01 -8.70
C GLU A 144 -13.46 3.10 -9.86
N TYR A 145 -12.59 3.60 -10.75
CA TYR A 145 -11.99 2.81 -11.84
C TYR A 145 -11.27 1.54 -11.34
N LEU A 146 -10.48 1.63 -10.26
CA LEU A 146 -9.76 0.46 -9.71
C LEU A 146 -10.70 -0.61 -9.15
N ILE A 147 -11.90 -0.24 -8.66
CA ILE A 147 -12.92 -1.21 -8.25
C ILE A 147 -13.58 -1.89 -9.46
N GLU A 148 -13.74 -1.18 -10.58
CA GLU A 148 -14.26 -1.74 -11.84
C GLU A 148 -13.22 -2.59 -12.59
N ARG A 149 -11.94 -2.45 -12.25
CA ARG A 149 -10.78 -3.16 -12.82
C ARG A 149 -9.90 -3.77 -11.72
N PRO A 150 -10.45 -4.68 -10.91
CA PRO A 150 -9.74 -5.23 -9.76
C PRO A 150 -8.48 -6.03 -10.13
N GLU A 151 -8.35 -6.46 -11.39
CA GLU A 151 -7.16 -7.13 -11.91
C GLU A 151 -5.90 -6.28 -11.71
N ILE A 152 -6.04 -4.95 -11.71
CA ILE A 152 -4.95 -4.01 -11.46
C ILE A 152 -4.46 -4.16 -10.01
N LEU A 153 -5.36 -4.16 -9.03
CA LEU A 153 -5.02 -4.37 -7.62
C LEU A 153 -4.36 -5.73 -7.40
N VAL A 154 -4.86 -6.77 -8.08
CA VAL A 154 -4.25 -8.12 -8.03
C VAL A 154 -2.84 -8.11 -8.64
N ALA A 155 -2.65 -7.44 -9.77
CA ALA A 155 -1.34 -7.33 -10.42
C ALA A 155 -0.34 -6.56 -9.55
N LEU A 156 -0.79 -5.51 -8.85
CA LEU A 156 0.04 -4.79 -7.87
C LEU A 156 0.48 -5.71 -6.72
N ILE A 157 -0.42 -6.53 -6.16
CA ILE A 157 -0.06 -7.50 -5.10
C ILE A 157 0.97 -8.50 -5.62
N LYS A 158 0.80 -9.02 -6.83
CA LYS A 158 1.76 -9.92 -7.48
C LYS A 158 3.07 -9.24 -7.85
N GLY A 159 3.14 -7.91 -7.83
CA GLY A 159 4.37 -7.16 -8.06
C GLY A 159 5.50 -7.52 -7.07
N TYR A 160 5.15 -7.97 -5.86
CA TYR A 160 6.12 -8.49 -4.88
C TYR A 160 6.79 -9.81 -5.30
N GLU A 161 6.21 -10.55 -6.25
CA GLU A 161 6.80 -11.77 -6.83
C GLU A 161 7.86 -11.44 -7.91
N SER A 162 7.98 -10.17 -8.30
CA SER A 162 8.93 -9.73 -9.32
C SER A 162 10.38 -9.97 -8.87
N PRO A 163 11.25 -10.51 -9.75
CA PRO A 163 12.68 -10.61 -9.46
C PRO A 163 13.37 -9.25 -9.41
N ASP A 164 12.77 -8.22 -10.03
CA ASP A 164 13.21 -6.84 -9.90
C ASP A 164 12.61 -6.20 -8.65
N HIS A 165 13.45 -5.96 -7.64
CA HIS A 165 13.01 -5.41 -6.36
C HIS A 165 12.38 -4.03 -6.49
N GLU A 166 12.82 -3.19 -7.45
CA GLU A 166 12.23 -1.86 -7.65
C GLU A 166 10.74 -1.97 -8.03
N THR A 167 10.39 -2.95 -8.87
CA THR A 167 8.98 -3.24 -9.21
C THR A 167 8.17 -3.57 -7.96
N ALA A 168 8.71 -4.37 -7.04
CA ALA A 168 8.03 -4.71 -5.80
C ALA A 168 7.81 -3.46 -4.92
N LEU A 169 8.82 -2.60 -4.79
CA LEU A 169 8.74 -1.36 -4.01
C LEU A 169 7.72 -0.37 -4.59
N VAL A 170 7.71 -0.19 -5.91
CA VAL A 170 6.74 0.69 -6.60
C VAL A 170 5.32 0.14 -6.48
N CYS A 171 5.12 -1.17 -6.63
CA CYS A 171 3.82 -1.81 -6.37
C CYS A 171 3.37 -1.62 -4.92
N GLY A 172 4.28 -1.78 -3.96
CA GLY A 172 4.02 -1.51 -2.55
C GLY A 172 3.61 -0.07 -2.28
N GLN A 173 4.29 0.91 -2.89
CA GLN A 173 3.94 2.32 -2.79
C GLN A 173 2.52 2.59 -3.32
N MET A 174 2.18 2.07 -4.50
CA MET A 174 0.84 2.21 -5.09
C MET A 174 -0.24 1.55 -4.23
N LEU A 175 0.03 0.36 -3.69
CA LEU A 175 -0.91 -0.35 -2.80
C LEU A 175 -1.14 0.38 -1.49
N ARG A 176 -0.12 1.00 -0.91
CA ARG A 176 -0.27 1.80 0.31
C ARG A 176 -1.11 3.05 0.07
N GLU A 177 -1.03 3.65 -1.11
CA GLU A 177 -1.90 4.79 -1.42
C GLU A 177 -3.38 4.40 -1.56
N CYS A 178 -3.64 3.20 -2.06
CA CYS A 178 -5.00 2.64 -2.12
C CYS A 178 -5.65 2.51 -0.73
N VAL A 179 -4.86 2.46 0.35
CA VAL A 179 -5.36 2.37 1.72
C VAL A 179 -6.16 3.59 2.16
N ARG A 180 -6.11 4.70 1.41
CA ARG A 180 -6.95 5.89 1.67
C ARG A 180 -8.43 5.69 1.35
N PHE A 181 -8.77 4.62 0.65
CA PHE A 181 -10.12 4.34 0.19
C PHE A 181 -10.60 3.02 0.77
N GLU A 182 -11.58 3.07 1.67
CA GLU A 182 -12.12 1.88 2.36
C GLU A 182 -12.61 0.81 1.38
N MET A 183 -13.20 1.23 0.25
CA MET A 183 -13.64 0.30 -0.80
C MET A 183 -12.49 -0.51 -1.41
N LEU A 184 -11.31 0.10 -1.63
CA LEU A 184 -10.13 -0.57 -2.16
C LEU A 184 -9.52 -1.48 -1.10
N VAL A 185 -9.45 -1.03 0.16
CA VAL A 185 -8.98 -1.87 1.28
C VAL A 185 -9.86 -3.10 1.43
N LYS A 186 -11.17 -2.93 1.41
CA LYS A 186 -12.12 -4.04 1.46
C LYS A 186 -11.89 -5.03 0.33
N TYR A 187 -11.71 -4.54 -0.90
CA TYR A 187 -11.46 -5.41 -2.05
C TYR A 187 -10.18 -6.23 -1.87
N VAL A 188 -9.07 -5.57 -1.52
CA VAL A 188 -7.78 -6.25 -1.33
C VAL A 188 -7.85 -7.22 -0.16
N LEU A 189 -8.36 -6.81 1.00
CA LEU A 189 -8.38 -7.61 2.22
C LEU A 189 -9.17 -8.91 2.04
N TYR A 190 -10.31 -8.87 1.34
CA TYR A 190 -11.14 -10.05 1.05
C TYR A 190 -10.70 -10.83 -0.21
N SER A 191 -9.63 -10.39 -0.87
CA SER A 191 -9.04 -11.13 -1.98
C SER A 191 -8.15 -12.25 -1.45
N ARG A 192 -8.23 -13.44 -2.06
CA ARG A 192 -7.29 -14.54 -1.79
C ARG A 192 -5.82 -14.13 -1.96
N HIS A 193 -5.55 -13.12 -2.80
CA HIS A 193 -4.20 -12.62 -3.05
C HIS A 193 -3.62 -11.87 -1.85
N PHE A 194 -4.46 -11.40 -0.90
CA PHE A 194 -3.97 -10.81 0.33
C PHE A 194 -3.13 -11.79 1.15
N PHE A 195 -3.45 -13.08 1.11
CA PHE A 195 -2.70 -14.10 1.83
C PHE A 195 -1.28 -14.30 1.29
N SER A 196 -0.97 -13.87 0.06
CA SER A 196 0.39 -13.85 -0.45
C SER A 196 1.32 -12.94 0.36
N PHE A 197 0.79 -11.95 1.10
CA PHE A 197 1.62 -11.14 2.00
C PHE A 197 2.29 -11.95 3.10
N PHE A 198 1.72 -13.09 3.56
CA PHE A 198 2.38 -13.96 4.54
C PHE A 198 3.71 -14.53 4.02
N GLU A 199 3.84 -14.71 2.70
CA GLU A 199 5.09 -15.07 2.04
C GLU A 199 5.99 -13.85 1.87
N TYR A 200 5.45 -12.73 1.38
CA TYR A 200 6.24 -11.52 1.08
C TYR A 200 6.90 -10.91 2.33
N VAL A 201 6.23 -10.97 3.49
CA VAL A 201 6.79 -10.51 4.77
C VAL A 201 7.93 -11.40 5.30
N ASN A 202 8.15 -12.57 4.70
CA ASN A 202 9.28 -13.45 4.96
C ASN A 202 10.35 -13.37 3.85
N SER A 203 10.25 -12.41 2.92
CA SER A 203 11.21 -12.26 1.83
C SER A 203 12.66 -12.17 2.35
N PRO A 204 13.63 -12.85 1.70
CA PRO A 204 15.04 -12.74 2.07
C PRO A 204 15.63 -11.36 1.73
N CYS A 205 14.99 -10.60 0.83
CA CYS A 205 15.36 -9.22 0.55
C CYS A 205 14.74 -8.30 1.60
N PHE A 206 15.59 -7.68 2.44
CA PHE A 206 15.13 -6.81 3.52
C PHE A 206 14.26 -5.64 3.05
N GLU A 207 14.59 -4.99 1.93
CA GLU A 207 13.82 -3.86 1.40
C GLU A 207 12.40 -4.29 1.03
N VAL A 208 12.28 -5.39 0.27
CA VAL A 208 10.99 -5.98 -0.13
C VAL A 208 10.20 -6.47 1.09
N GLN A 209 10.86 -7.15 2.03
CA GLN A 209 10.26 -7.60 3.28
C GLN A 209 9.70 -6.44 4.11
N SER A 210 10.51 -5.40 4.34
CA SER A 210 10.15 -4.24 5.14
C SER A 210 8.98 -3.48 4.51
N ASP A 211 9.02 -3.33 3.18
CA ASP A 211 7.96 -2.72 2.40
C ASP A 211 6.65 -3.53 2.48
N ALA A 212 6.73 -4.85 2.28
CA ALA A 212 5.59 -5.77 2.39
C ALA A 212 4.97 -5.77 3.79
N LEU A 213 5.80 -5.77 4.85
CA LEU A 213 5.34 -5.67 6.24
C LEU A 213 4.59 -4.36 6.49
N ASN A 214 5.08 -3.24 5.96
CA ASN A 214 4.41 -1.95 6.10
C ASN A 214 3.05 -1.95 5.37
N THR A 215 3.01 -2.48 4.14
CA THR A 215 1.77 -2.62 3.37
C THR A 215 0.79 -3.52 4.12
N PHE A 216 1.19 -4.74 4.49
CA PHE A 216 0.36 -5.70 5.24
C PHE A 216 -0.23 -5.09 6.51
N ARG A 217 0.60 -4.40 7.31
CA ARG A 217 0.15 -3.70 8.52
C ARG A 217 -0.91 -2.64 8.21
N GLN A 218 -0.73 -1.80 7.19
CA GLN A 218 -1.68 -0.72 6.89
C GLN A 218 -3.07 -1.28 6.53
N TYR A 219 -3.13 -2.34 5.72
CA TYR A 219 -4.40 -2.99 5.39
C TYR A 219 -5.09 -3.59 6.62
N LEU A 220 -4.33 -4.02 7.63
CA LEU A 220 -4.85 -4.59 8.87
C LEU A 220 -5.11 -3.57 10.00
N THR A 221 -4.78 -2.28 9.83
CA THR A 221 -4.85 -1.34 10.96
C THR A 221 -5.59 -0.03 10.67
N VAL A 222 -5.78 0.33 9.39
CA VAL A 222 -6.41 1.62 9.03
C VAL A 222 -7.93 1.60 9.24
N TYR A 223 -8.66 0.63 8.70
CA TYR A 223 -10.12 0.54 8.82
C TYR A 223 -10.55 -0.49 9.86
N LYS A 224 -10.44 -0.13 11.14
CA LYS A 224 -10.63 -1.05 12.28
C LYS A 224 -11.93 -1.86 12.25
N PRO A 225 -13.13 -1.29 11.99
CA PRO A 225 -14.36 -2.08 11.94
C PRO A 225 -14.39 -3.10 10.79
N LEU A 226 -13.81 -2.74 9.64
CA LEU A 226 -13.71 -3.62 8.48
C LEU A 226 -12.75 -4.79 8.77
N VAL A 227 -11.59 -4.49 9.37
CA VAL A 227 -10.60 -5.49 9.74
C VAL A 227 -11.14 -6.42 10.83
N ALA A 228 -11.84 -5.89 11.84
CA ALA A 228 -12.46 -6.71 12.88
C ALA A 228 -13.39 -7.77 12.31
N ARG A 229 -14.25 -7.37 11.36
CA ARG A 229 -15.13 -8.31 10.65
C ARG A 229 -14.32 -9.34 9.86
N PHE A 230 -13.33 -8.90 9.09
CA PHE A 230 -12.48 -9.79 8.31
C PHE A 230 -11.77 -10.83 9.18
N LEU A 231 -11.11 -10.41 10.26
CA LEU A 231 -10.38 -11.30 11.16
C LEU A 231 -11.30 -12.32 11.83
N TYR A 232 -12.52 -11.93 12.18
CA TYR A 232 -13.49 -12.85 12.76
C TYR A 232 -14.00 -13.87 11.74
N GLU A 233 -14.35 -13.42 10.52
CA GLU A 233 -14.87 -14.27 9.44
C GLU A 233 -13.80 -15.25 8.90
N HIS A 234 -12.56 -14.79 8.77
CA HIS A 234 -11.42 -15.57 8.25
C HIS A 234 -10.47 -16.08 9.35
N TYR A 235 -10.97 -16.18 10.59
CA TYR A 235 -10.15 -16.45 11.78
C TYR A 235 -9.16 -17.62 11.60
N ILE A 236 -9.65 -18.79 11.16
CA ILE A 236 -8.82 -20.00 11.08
C ILE A 236 -7.73 -19.80 10.03
N GLU A 237 -8.12 -19.48 8.80
CA GLU A 237 -7.19 -19.27 7.67
C GLU A 237 -6.13 -18.20 8.00
N PHE A 238 -6.55 -17.08 8.58
CA PHE A 238 -5.66 -15.98 8.93
C PHE A 238 -4.66 -16.38 10.02
N PHE A 239 -5.12 -16.91 11.16
CA PHE A 239 -4.24 -17.21 12.28
C PHE A 239 -3.39 -18.47 12.09
N ASP A 240 -3.80 -19.40 11.24
CA ASP A 240 -2.94 -20.51 10.81
C ASP A 240 -1.73 -19.97 10.04
N CYS A 241 -1.94 -19.07 9.07
CA CYS A 241 -0.83 -18.39 8.37
C CYS A 241 -0.02 -17.47 9.30
N TYR A 242 -0.69 -16.77 10.22
CA TYR A 242 -0.02 -15.85 11.14
C TYR A 242 0.90 -16.56 12.13
N THR A 243 0.51 -17.76 12.57
CA THR A 243 1.33 -18.64 13.43
C THR A 243 2.70 -18.90 12.81
N GLU A 244 2.77 -19.08 11.49
CA GLU A 244 4.05 -19.28 10.78
C GLU A 244 4.94 -18.04 10.83
N LEU A 245 4.37 -16.83 10.82
CA LEU A 245 5.14 -15.59 10.99
C LEU A 245 5.75 -15.48 12.40
N ILE A 246 4.99 -15.90 13.42
CA ILE A 246 5.44 -15.92 14.81
C ILE A 246 6.57 -16.94 15.01
N LYS A 247 6.55 -18.05 14.26
CA LYS A 247 7.56 -19.11 14.30
C LYS A 247 8.72 -18.88 13.33
N SER A 248 8.66 -17.84 12.49
CA SER A 248 9.67 -17.54 11.48
C SER A 248 11.09 -17.46 12.08
N GLU A 249 12.07 -18.03 11.39
CA GLU A 249 13.49 -17.90 11.74
C GLU A 249 14.02 -16.48 11.53
N ASN A 250 13.34 -15.68 10.70
CA ASN A 250 13.70 -14.29 10.47
C ASN A 250 13.35 -13.44 11.70
N TYR A 251 14.38 -12.95 12.39
CA TYR A 251 14.26 -12.10 13.57
C TYR A 251 13.33 -10.88 13.35
N ILE A 252 13.45 -10.20 12.21
CA ILE A 252 12.69 -8.98 11.92
C ILE A 252 11.22 -9.34 11.68
N THR A 253 10.94 -10.36 10.86
CA THR A 253 9.57 -10.83 10.62
C THR A 253 8.91 -11.27 11.92
N ARG A 254 9.60 -12.10 12.72
CA ARG A 254 9.07 -12.60 14.00
C ARG A 254 8.74 -11.44 14.95
N ARG A 255 9.67 -10.51 15.14
CA ARG A 255 9.48 -9.33 16.00
C ARG A 255 8.32 -8.45 15.53
N GLN A 256 8.29 -8.06 14.25
CA GLN A 256 7.26 -7.15 13.73
C GLN A 256 5.88 -7.81 13.72
N SER A 257 5.82 -9.11 13.44
CA SER A 257 4.56 -9.86 13.46
C SER A 257 4.01 -10.02 14.87
N LEU A 258 4.85 -10.26 15.88
CA LEU A 258 4.43 -10.27 17.29
C LEU A 258 3.91 -8.91 17.75
N LYS A 259 4.61 -7.83 17.38
CA LYS A 259 4.16 -6.46 17.67
C LYS A 259 2.79 -6.19 17.06
N LEU A 260 2.63 -6.48 15.76
CA LEU A 260 1.37 -6.29 15.06
C LEU A 260 0.25 -7.16 15.66
N LEU A 261 0.55 -8.40 16.07
CA LEU A 261 -0.42 -9.26 16.74
C LEU A 261 -0.91 -8.62 18.04
N GLY A 262 0.02 -8.11 18.86
CA GLY A 262 -0.33 -7.37 20.07
C GLY A 262 -1.24 -6.18 19.77
N ASP A 263 -0.88 -5.37 18.77
CA ASP A 263 -1.68 -4.21 18.35
C ASP A 263 -3.09 -4.61 17.88
N LEU A 264 -3.23 -5.70 17.12
CA LEU A 264 -4.52 -6.21 16.66
C LEU A 264 -5.38 -6.71 17.83
N LEU A 265 -4.80 -7.50 18.74
CA LEU A 265 -5.54 -8.07 19.87
C LEU A 265 -5.93 -7.02 20.93
N LEU A 266 -5.16 -5.93 21.03
CA LEU A 266 -5.45 -4.79 21.90
C LEU A 266 -6.56 -3.88 21.37
N ASP A 267 -6.90 -3.95 20.09
CA ASP A 267 -7.90 -3.05 19.51
C ASP A 267 -9.31 -3.36 20.02
N SER A 268 -10.02 -2.33 20.47
CA SER A 268 -11.39 -2.46 20.99
C SER A 268 -12.39 -3.00 19.96
N HIS A 269 -12.14 -2.86 18.65
CA HIS A 269 -13.03 -3.41 17.62
C HIS A 269 -12.82 -4.92 17.45
N ASN A 270 -11.66 -5.44 17.83
CA ASN A 270 -11.27 -6.83 17.63
C ASN A 270 -11.63 -7.73 18.82
N GLN A 271 -12.42 -7.27 19.80
CA GLN A 271 -12.72 -8.00 21.04
C GLN A 271 -13.17 -9.45 20.81
N ASP A 272 -14.13 -9.68 19.92
CA ASP A 272 -14.61 -11.04 19.62
C ASP A 272 -13.50 -11.96 19.07
N THR A 273 -12.60 -11.39 18.27
CA THR A 273 -11.43 -12.10 17.74
C THR A 273 -10.41 -12.34 18.85
N THR A 274 -10.16 -11.35 19.70
CA THR A 274 -9.24 -11.43 20.82
C THR A 274 -9.67 -12.50 21.81
N ASP A 275 -10.94 -12.53 22.21
CA ASP A 275 -11.50 -13.50 23.14
C ASP A 275 -11.29 -14.92 22.61
N LYS A 276 -11.61 -15.14 21.33
CA LYS A 276 -11.36 -16.43 20.65
C LYS A 276 -9.88 -16.80 20.61
N TYR A 277 -9.00 -15.82 20.37
CA TYR A 277 -7.55 -16.03 20.31
C TYR A 277 -6.97 -16.44 21.65
N ILE A 278 -7.31 -15.70 22.72
CA ILE A 278 -6.77 -15.95 24.05
C ILE A 278 -7.37 -17.21 24.69
N GLU A 279 -8.56 -17.67 24.29
CA GLU A 279 -9.16 -18.93 24.73
C GLU A 279 -8.53 -20.17 24.08
N SER A 280 -7.89 -20.02 22.92
CA SER A 280 -7.20 -21.12 22.24
C SER A 280 -5.96 -21.59 23.02
N ALA A 281 -5.99 -22.86 23.45
CA ALA A 281 -4.84 -23.50 24.09
C ALA A 281 -3.62 -23.60 23.15
N GLU A 282 -3.85 -23.68 21.83
CA GLU A 282 -2.81 -23.75 20.82
C GLU A 282 -2.07 -22.41 20.66
N HIS A 283 -2.81 -21.31 20.49
CA HIS A 283 -2.20 -19.98 20.41
C HIS A 283 -1.45 -19.65 21.71
N LEU A 284 -2.00 -20.00 22.87
CA LEU A 284 -1.33 -19.81 24.15
C LEU A 284 -0.03 -20.61 24.25
N ARG A 285 -0.04 -21.89 23.83
CA ARG A 285 1.16 -22.74 23.81
C ARG A 285 2.24 -22.10 22.93
N ASP A 286 1.87 -21.60 21.76
CA ASP A 286 2.79 -21.02 20.81
C ASP A 286 3.39 -19.71 21.35
N ILE A 287 2.60 -18.82 21.95
CA ILE A 287 3.10 -17.60 22.62
C ILE A 287 4.01 -17.94 23.82
N ILE A 288 3.66 -18.96 24.63
CA ILE A 288 4.51 -19.42 25.74
C ILE A 288 5.85 -19.98 25.23
N HIS A 289 5.86 -20.62 24.06
CA HIS A 289 7.10 -21.05 23.44
C HIS A 289 7.98 -19.85 23.07
N VAL A 290 7.40 -18.79 22.50
CA VAL A 290 8.11 -17.55 22.14
C VAL A 290 8.65 -16.81 23.37
N LEU A 291 8.00 -16.90 24.54
CA LEU A 291 8.54 -16.35 25.79
C LEU A 291 9.89 -16.94 26.22
N LYS A 292 10.30 -18.07 25.63
CA LYS A 292 11.61 -18.70 25.88
C LYS A 292 12.67 -18.28 24.86
N ASP A 293 12.37 -17.33 23.98
CA ASP A 293 13.29 -16.83 22.96
C ASP A 293 14.52 -16.19 23.60
N HIS A 294 15.68 -16.31 22.96
CA HIS A 294 16.93 -15.71 23.43
C HIS A 294 16.93 -14.18 23.32
N SER A 295 16.09 -13.60 22.46
CA SER A 295 15.94 -12.17 22.31
C SER A 295 14.92 -11.61 23.30
N HIS A 296 15.42 -10.80 24.24
CA HIS A 296 14.60 -10.07 25.20
C HIS A 296 13.50 -9.19 24.54
N ILE A 297 13.74 -8.71 23.31
CA ILE A 297 12.74 -7.90 22.59
C ILE A 297 11.57 -8.79 22.12
N ILE A 298 11.86 -9.99 21.61
CA ILE A 298 10.83 -10.95 21.20
C ILE A 298 10.06 -11.46 22.42
N GLU A 299 10.78 -11.78 23.50
CA GLU A 299 10.19 -12.15 24.79
C GLU A 299 9.21 -11.08 25.28
N LEU A 300 9.60 -9.80 25.25
CA LEU A 300 8.74 -8.69 25.68
C LEU A 300 7.46 -8.56 24.84
N GLU A 301 7.57 -8.68 23.51
CA GLU A 301 6.38 -8.62 22.64
C GLU A 301 5.45 -9.83 22.87
N ALA A 302 5.99 -11.02 23.07
CA ALA A 302 5.19 -12.19 23.46
C ALA A 302 4.54 -12.03 24.83
N PHE A 303 5.23 -11.39 25.78
CA PHE A 303 4.68 -11.07 27.09
C PHE A 303 3.51 -10.09 26.98
N ASN A 304 3.61 -9.08 26.12
CA ASN A 304 2.50 -8.13 25.88
C ASN A 304 1.24 -8.86 25.39
N VAL A 305 1.39 -9.84 24.49
CA VAL A 305 0.27 -10.69 24.04
C VAL A 305 -0.28 -11.54 25.18
N LEU A 306 0.58 -12.19 25.98
CA LEU A 306 0.14 -13.01 27.10
C LEU A 306 -0.61 -12.21 28.17
N LYS A 307 -0.18 -10.96 28.42
CA LYS A 307 -0.80 -10.07 29.40
C LYS A 307 -2.30 -9.87 29.15
N LEU A 308 -2.73 -9.84 27.89
CA LEU A 308 -4.15 -9.76 27.51
C LEU A 308 -4.99 -10.89 28.13
N LYS A 309 -4.45 -12.11 28.18
CA LYS A 309 -5.13 -13.24 28.80
C LYS A 309 -5.29 -13.04 30.31
N ILE A 310 -4.27 -12.48 30.95
CA ILE A 310 -4.28 -12.24 32.39
C ILE A 310 -5.35 -11.20 32.71
N ASP A 311 -5.33 -10.08 32.00
CA ASP A 311 -6.30 -8.99 32.19
C ASP A 311 -7.73 -9.47 31.91
N PHE A 312 -7.95 -10.27 30.86
CA PHE A 312 -9.25 -10.89 30.56
C PHE A 312 -9.80 -11.79 31.68
N ARG A 313 -8.94 -12.54 32.39
CA ARG A 313 -9.39 -13.40 33.50
C ARG A 313 -9.83 -12.62 34.74
N PHE A 314 -9.51 -11.33 34.83
CA PHE A 314 -9.80 -10.49 36.00
C PHE A 314 -10.84 -9.39 35.72
N SER A 315 -11.35 -9.30 34.49
CA SER A 315 -12.46 -8.43 34.07
C SER A 315 -13.81 -9.13 34.12
#